data_AF-A0A7C6HGX1-F1
#
_entry.id   AF-A0A7C6HGX1-F1
#
_cell.length_a   1.000
_cell.length_b   1.000
_cell.length_c   1.000
_cell.angle_alpha   90.00
_cell.angle_beta   90.00
_cell.angle_gamma   90.00
#
_symmetry.space_group_name_H-M   'P 1'
#
loop_
_entity.id
_entity.type
_entity.pdbx_description
1 polymer ?
#
loop_
_entity_poly.entity_id
_entity_poly.type
_entity_poly.pdbx_seq_one_letter_code
_entity_poly.pdbx_strand_id
1 'polypeptide(L)'
;MTRTAVRKSTRSCCQDGREFVIHYEFETHTVPEACLIRAYLEEVPGEGQGVQTTSTSVEVLCPYRELGERLFDLINSAPDPVFPVHLPEIVRDQISRTLLDNLHFTLKTNPL
;
A
#
# COMPACT_ATOMS: atom_id res chain seq x y z
N MET A 1 21.09 -1.57 15.65
CA MET A 1 19.93 -0.71 15.36
C MET A 1 19.85 -0.56 13.85
N THR A 2 19.15 -1.48 13.21
CA THR A 2 19.14 -1.66 11.76
C THR A 2 18.22 -0.64 11.11
N ARG A 3 18.74 0.10 10.13
CA ARG A 3 18.08 1.27 9.53
C ARG A 3 16.73 0.89 8.90
N THR A 4 15.67 1.45 9.45
CA THR A 4 14.33 1.46 8.90
C THR A 4 14.23 2.60 7.89
N ALA A 5 14.33 2.32 6.59
CA ALA A 5 13.98 3.33 5.59
C ALA A 5 12.45 3.43 5.54
N VAL A 6 11.92 4.60 5.89
CA VAL A 6 10.49 4.88 5.83
C VAL A 6 10.24 5.84 4.67
N ARG A 7 9.56 5.39 3.62
CA ARG A 7 9.01 6.26 2.58
C ARG A 7 7.61 6.66 3.00
N LYS A 8 7.28 7.94 2.86
CA LYS A 8 5.94 8.46 3.16
C LYS A 8 5.38 9.17 1.94
N SER A 9 4.07 9.09 1.78
CA SER A 9 3.33 9.79 0.74
C SER A 9 1.94 10.13 1.25
N THR A 10 1.37 11.23 0.78
CA THR A 10 0.06 11.69 1.20
C THR A 10 -0.74 12.07 -0.03
N ARG A 11 -2.02 11.69 -0.04
CA ARG A 11 -2.97 12.05 -1.09
C ARG A 11 -4.26 12.55 -0.49
N SER A 12 -4.79 13.64 -1.03
CA SER A 12 -6.12 14.12 -0.69
C SER A 12 -7.13 13.72 -1.76
N CYS A 13 -8.39 13.57 -1.35
CA CYS A 13 -9.51 13.43 -2.25
C CYS A 13 -10.79 13.99 -1.65
N CYS A 14 -11.71 14.36 -2.53
CA CYS A 14 -13.04 14.80 -2.15
C CYS A 14 -14.06 13.77 -2.63
N GLN A 15 -14.85 13.22 -1.72
CA GLN A 15 -15.96 12.31 -2.03
C GLN A 15 -17.22 12.80 -1.33
N ASP A 16 -18.32 12.92 -2.08
CA ASP A 16 -19.64 13.33 -1.56
C ASP A 16 -19.62 14.62 -0.72
N GLY A 17 -18.77 15.58 -1.10
CA GLY A 17 -18.62 16.86 -0.40
C GLY A 17 -17.78 16.80 0.88
N ARG A 18 -17.16 15.66 1.18
CA ARG A 18 -16.22 15.47 2.30
C ARG A 18 -14.80 15.42 1.77
N GLU A 19 -13.87 16.02 2.49
CA GLU A 19 -12.44 15.97 2.17
C GLU A 19 -11.77 14.90 3.03
N PHE A 20 -10.97 14.07 2.37
CA PHE A 20 -10.21 13.00 2.99
C PHE A 20 -8.74 13.15 2.67
N VAL A 21 -7.91 12.78 3.64
CA VAL A 21 -6.45 12.70 3.49
C VAL A 21 -6.03 11.26 3.77
N ILE A 22 -5.34 10.65 2.81
CA ILE A 22 -4.78 9.32 2.92
C ILE A 22 -3.27 9.43 3.04
N HIS A 23 -2.73 8.87 4.10
CA HIS A 23 -1.30 8.79 4.36
C HIS A 23 -0.83 7.37 4.11
N TYR A 24 0.20 7.22 3.26
CA TYR A 24 0.85 5.96 2.95
C TYR A 24 2.24 5.93 3.55
N GLU A 25 2.59 4.82 4.18
CA GLU A 25 3.93 4.58 4.69
C GLU A 25 4.46 3.24 4.16
N PHE A 26 5.74 3.23 3.79
CA PHE A 26 6.45 2.03 3.40
C PHE A 26 7.70 1.89 4.24
N GLU A 27 7.80 0.78 4.95
CA GLU A 27 8.84 0.48 5.91
C GLU A 27 9.62 -0.76 5.48
N THR A 28 10.92 -0.64 5.26
CA THR A 28 11.78 -1.79 4.95
C THR A 28 12.57 -2.22 6.18
N HIS A 29 12.61 -3.54 6.43
CA HIS A 29 13.50 -4.14 7.41
C HIS A 29 14.72 -4.73 6.71
N THR A 30 15.90 -4.62 7.31
CA THR A 30 17.12 -5.19 6.74
C THR A 30 17.19 -6.71 6.91
N VAL A 31 16.51 -7.27 7.92
CA VAL A 31 16.41 -8.70 8.21
C VAL A 31 15.13 -8.93 9.02
N PRO A 32 14.18 -9.78 8.57
CA PRO A 32 14.06 -10.39 7.24
C PRO A 32 13.76 -9.33 6.15
N GLU A 33 13.99 -9.62 4.87
CA GLU A 33 13.70 -8.77 3.69
C GLU A 33 12.19 -8.46 3.48
N ALA A 34 11.40 -8.59 4.54
CA ALA A 34 10.03 -8.16 4.56
C ALA A 34 9.94 -6.63 4.61
N CYS A 35 8.84 -6.14 4.08
CA CYS A 35 8.48 -4.74 4.17
C CYS A 35 7.03 -4.62 4.63
N LEU A 36 6.69 -3.46 5.16
CA LEU A 36 5.38 -3.16 5.67
C LEU A 36 4.83 -1.95 4.91
N ILE A 37 3.63 -2.11 4.35
CA ILE A 37 2.87 -1.03 3.75
C ILE A 37 1.76 -0.66 4.73
N ARG A 38 1.71 0.60 5.16
CA ARG A 38 0.62 1.14 5.97
C ARG A 38 -0.15 2.17 5.17
N ALA A 39 -1.47 2.20 5.32
CA ALA A 39 -2.26 3.36 4.94
C ALA A 39 -3.17 3.78 6.08
N TYR A 40 -3.37 5.08 6.19
CA TYR A 40 -4.20 5.71 7.20
C TYR A 40 -5.07 6.77 6.53
N LEU A 41 -6.37 6.75 6.84
CA LEU A 41 -7.36 7.67 6.33
C LEU A 41 -7.79 8.63 7.42
N GLU A 42 -7.79 9.92 7.09
CA GLU A 42 -8.36 11.01 7.89
C GLU A 42 -9.47 11.69 7.11
N GLU A 43 -10.59 11.95 7.78
CA GLU A 43 -11.60 12.90 7.30
C GLU A 43 -11.23 14.29 7.81
N VAL A 44 -11.15 15.27 6.91
CA VAL A 44 -10.92 16.67 7.27
C VAL A 44 -12.27 17.25 7.71
N PRO A 45 -12.40 17.68 8.98
CA PRO A 45 -13.66 18.22 9.47
C PRO A 45 -14.00 19.53 8.75
N GLY A 46 -15.26 19.66 8.30
CA GLY A 46 -15.78 20.93 7.80
C GLY A 46 -15.90 21.98 8.91
N GLU A 47 -15.88 23.27 8.54
CA GLU A 47 -16.03 24.37 9.51
C GLU A 47 -17.27 24.17 10.39
N GLY A 48 -17.05 24.00 11.70
CA GLY A 48 -18.11 23.92 12.71
C GLY A 48 -18.60 22.52 13.10
N GLN A 49 -18.05 21.43 12.54
CA GLN A 49 -18.35 20.06 13.02
C GLN A 49 -17.40 19.62 14.13
N GLY A 50 -17.97 19.18 15.25
CA GLY A 50 -17.24 18.59 16.37
C GLY A 50 -16.46 17.34 15.92
N VAL A 51 -15.19 17.30 16.31
CA VAL A 51 -14.16 16.36 15.91
C VAL A 51 -14.56 14.90 16.21
N GLN A 52 -15.18 14.22 15.24
CA GLN A 52 -15.12 12.77 15.13
C GLN A 52 -14.29 12.44 13.91
N THR A 53 -12.97 12.42 14.10
CA THR A 53 -12.03 11.98 13.07
C THR A 53 -12.18 10.46 12.95
N THR A 54 -12.93 10.00 11.95
CA THR A 54 -13.02 8.57 11.67
C THR A 54 -11.69 8.12 11.08
N SER A 55 -10.80 7.61 11.94
CA SER A 55 -9.50 7.10 11.52
C SER A 55 -9.60 5.62 11.19
N THR A 56 -9.21 5.26 9.98
CA THR A 56 -9.01 3.85 9.60
C THR A 56 -7.55 3.66 9.20
N SER A 57 -6.85 2.76 9.87
CA SER A 57 -5.51 2.33 9.48
C SER A 57 -5.52 0.87 9.08
N VAL A 58 -4.74 0.55 8.04
CA VAL A 58 -4.51 -0.80 7.57
C VAL A 58 -3.02 -0.99 7.35
N GLU A 59 -2.50 -2.11 7.85
CA GLU A 59 -1.11 -2.51 7.69
C GLU A 59 -1.04 -3.84 6.96
N VAL A 60 -0.15 -3.96 5.98
CA VAL A 60 0.03 -5.18 5.19
C VAL A 60 1.50 -5.53 5.12
N LEU A 61 1.83 -6.72 5.64
CA LEU A 61 3.17 -7.28 5.56
C LEU A 61 3.40 -7.89 4.17
N CYS A 62 4.43 -7.42 3.49
CA CYS A 62 4.88 -7.94 2.20
C CYS A 62 6.17 -8.76 2.42
N PRO A 63 6.19 -10.05 2.04
CA PRO A 63 7.33 -10.94 2.31
C PRO A 63 8.57 -10.63 1.45
N TYR A 64 8.41 -9.90 0.35
CA TYR A 64 9.48 -9.57 -0.59
C TYR A 64 9.60 -8.05 -0.73
N ARG A 65 10.76 -7.49 -0.37
CA ARG A 65 11.05 -6.06 -0.45
C ARG A 65 10.86 -5.48 -1.85
N GLU A 66 11.44 -6.10 -2.88
CA GLU A 66 11.37 -5.57 -4.26
C GLU A 66 9.93 -5.49 -4.76
N LEU A 67 9.11 -6.49 -4.43
CA LEU A 67 7.69 -6.49 -4.74
C LEU A 67 6.97 -5.38 -3.97
N GLY A 68 7.29 -5.20 -2.69
CA GLY A 68 6.73 -4.13 -1.86
C GLY A 68 7.08 -2.73 -2.35
N GLU A 69 8.31 -2.51 -2.82
CA GLU A 69 8.73 -1.22 -3.41
C GLU A 69 7.90 -0.92 -4.68
N ARG A 70 7.77 -1.90 -5.58
CA ARG A 70 6.93 -1.75 -6.79
C ARG A 70 5.46 -1.52 -6.45
N LEU A 71 4.94 -2.25 -5.46
CA LEU A 71 3.57 -2.09 -4.97
C LEU A 71 3.32 -0.69 -4.43
N PHE A 72 4.25 -0.18 -3.62
CA PHE A 72 4.15 1.17 -3.08
C PHE A 72 4.20 2.23 -4.18
N ASP A 73 5.05 2.04 -5.20
CA ASP A 73 5.09 2.95 -6.34
C ASP A 73 3.80 2.90 -7.17
N LEU A 74 3.20 1.72 -7.35
CA LEU A 74 1.90 1.55 -8.00
C LEU A 74 0.77 2.25 -7.24
N ILE A 75 0.73 2.11 -5.90
CA ILE A 75 -0.25 2.80 -5.05
C ILE A 75 -0.12 4.32 -5.20
N ASN A 76 1.11 4.83 -5.18
CA ASN A 76 1.35 6.27 -5.31
C ASN A 76 1.07 6.82 -6.70
N SER A 77 1.28 6.02 -7.74
CA SER A 77 1.09 6.41 -9.13
C SER A 77 -0.32 6.14 -9.66
N ALA A 78 -1.19 5.52 -8.85
CA ALA A 78 -2.57 5.27 -9.22
C ALA A 78 -3.29 6.61 -9.50
N PRO A 79 -4.17 6.67 -10.52
CA PRO A 79 -4.92 7.90 -10.80
C PRO A 79 -5.79 8.28 -9.60
N ASP A 80 -6.52 7.31 -9.06
CA ASP A 80 -7.35 7.45 -7.88
C ASP A 80 -6.59 7.05 -6.60
N PRO A 81 -6.82 7.76 -5.48
CA PRO A 81 -6.24 7.37 -4.20
C PRO A 81 -6.74 5.99 -3.78
N VAL A 82 -5.81 5.12 -3.39
CA VAL A 82 -6.13 3.80 -2.84
C VAL A 82 -6.53 3.95 -1.38
N PHE A 83 -7.78 3.62 -1.05
CA PHE A 83 -8.24 3.63 0.33
C PHE A 83 -7.64 2.47 1.14
N PRO A 84 -7.39 2.65 2.46
CA PRO A 84 -6.73 1.64 3.30
C PRO A 84 -7.40 0.26 3.23
N VAL A 85 -8.73 0.21 3.14
CA VAL A 85 -9.51 -1.04 3.06
C VAL A 85 -9.16 -1.92 1.86
N HIS A 86 -8.66 -1.33 0.76
CA HIS A 86 -8.31 -2.06 -0.46
C HIS A 86 -6.87 -2.56 -0.47
N LEU A 87 -6.00 -2.08 0.44
CA LEU A 87 -4.59 -2.48 0.47
C LEU A 87 -4.39 -4.00 0.57
N PRO A 88 -5.06 -4.74 1.48
CA PRO A 88 -4.81 -6.16 1.62
C PRO A 88 -5.14 -6.95 0.35
N GLU A 89 -6.21 -6.56 -0.35
CA GLU A 89 -6.63 -7.17 -1.60
C GLU A 89 -5.66 -6.87 -2.73
N ILE A 90 -5.26 -5.60 -2.91
CA ILE A 90 -4.28 -5.19 -3.93
C ILE A 90 -2.96 -5.93 -3.75
N VAL A 91 -2.46 -6.01 -2.52
CA VAL A 91 -1.21 -6.71 -2.21
C VAL A 91 -1.33 -8.20 -2.53
N ARG A 92 -2.42 -8.85 -2.10
CA ARG A 92 -2.66 -10.28 -2.37
C ARG A 92 -2.72 -10.57 -3.87
N ASP A 93 -3.41 -9.73 -4.64
CA ASP A 93 -3.56 -9.89 -6.08
C ASP A 93 -2.22 -9.74 -6.79
N GLN A 94 -1.38 -8.80 -6.37
CA GLN A 94 -0.08 -8.56 -6.98
C GLN A 94 0.95 -9.63 -6.62
N ILE A 95 0.91 -10.15 -5.39
CA ILE A 95 1.68 -11.36 -5.01
C ILE A 95 1.25 -12.54 -5.89
N SER A 96 -0.06 -12.77 -6.02
CA SER A 96 -0.60 -13.88 -6.81
C SER A 96 -0.19 -13.79 -8.28
N ARG A 97 -0.30 -12.60 -8.89
CA ARG A 97 0.17 -12.34 -10.27
C ARG A 97 1.66 -12.61 -10.42
N THR A 98 2.47 -12.10 -9.51
CA THR A 98 3.93 -12.29 -9.55
C THR A 98 4.31 -13.77 -9.45
N LEU A 99 3.63 -14.53 -8.59
CA LEU A 99 3.86 -15.98 -8.47
C LEU A 99 3.43 -16.73 -9.74
N LEU A 100 2.29 -16.38 -10.33
CA LEU A 100 1.80 -16.99 -11.58
C LEU A 100 2.72 -16.69 -12.77
N ASP A 101 3.22 -15.46 -12.90
CA ASP A 101 4.13 -15.07 -13.98
C ASP A 101 5.46 -15.83 -13.89
N ASN A 102 5.99 -16.00 -12.68
CA ASN A 102 7.19 -16.80 -12.45
C ASN A 102 6.99 -18.29 -12.76
N LEU A 103 5.82 -18.85 -12.46
CA LEU A 103 5.46 -20.23 -12.84
C LEU A 103 5.34 -20.39 -14.36
N HIS A 104 4.77 -19.41 -15.06
CA HIS A 104 4.70 -19.41 -16.52
C HIS A 104 6.08 -19.31 -17.17
N PHE A 105 7.03 -18.62 -16.54
CA PHE A 105 8.40 -18.49 -17.05
C PHE A 105 9.21 -19.79 -16.92
N THR A 106 9.04 -20.55 -15.83
CA THR A 106 9.72 -21.84 -15.64
C THR A 106 9.18 -22.93 -16.56
N LEU A 107 7.89 -22.89 -16.90
CA LEU A 107 7.27 -23.84 -17.84
C LEU A 107 7.67 -23.57 -19.31
N LYS A 108 7.94 -22.32 -19.69
CA LYS A 108 8.39 -22.00 -21.06
C LYS A 108 9.86 -22.28 -21.32
N THR A 109 10.69 -22.31 -20.27
CA THR A 109 12.15 -22.49 -20.39
C THR A 109 12.60 -23.95 -20.29
N ASN A 110 11.71 -24.86 -19.93
CA ASN A 110 11.89 -26.30 -20.08
C ASN A 110 10.78 -26.89 -20.96
N PRO A 111 10.89 -26.83 -22.29
CA PRO A 111 10.13 -27.75 -23.12
C PRO A 111 10.69 -29.16 -22.86
N LEU A 112 9.85 -30.02 -22.28
CA LEU A 112 10.06 -31.48 -22.28
C LEU A 112 10.24 -31.99 -23.72
#